data_AF-A0A0T7BTW2-F1
#
_entry.id   AF-A0A0T7BTW2-F1
#
_cell.length_a   1.000
_cell.length_b   1.000
_cell.length_c   1.000
_cell.angle_alpha   90.00
_cell.angle_beta   90.00
_cell.angle_gamma   90.00
#
_symmetry.space_group_name_H-M   'P 1'
#
loop_
_entity.id
_entity.type
_entity.pdbx_description
1 polymer ?
#
loop_
_entity_poly.entity_id
_entity_poly.type
_entity_poly.pdbx_seq_one_letter_code
_entity_poly.pdbx_strand_id
1 'polypeptide(L)'
;MTFSKSNLNLLPESLFTELTADQTQMLEGGKRVIISKITCIKPGDLDGTDELFFRINGKDLGRNNPLKMSAGTTRNVSVIADTFDTLGFRIQLFDAKNDGGVLMVGNMSVSGISGDFLRRTKFSGGVYDVTYSVTN
;
A
#
# COMPACT_ATOMS: atom_id res chain seq x y z
N MET A 1 14.50 -2.49 71.11
CA MET A 1 15.34 -2.35 69.91
C MET A 1 14.42 -2.38 68.71
N THR A 2 14.17 -1.21 68.12
CA THR A 2 13.24 -1.03 67.01
C THR A 2 14.07 -1.02 65.72
N PHE A 3 13.85 -2.01 64.86
CA PHE A 3 14.54 -2.09 63.57
C PHE A 3 13.92 -1.04 62.63
N SER A 4 14.73 -0.06 62.21
CA SER A 4 14.37 0.89 61.15
C SER A 4 14.27 0.13 59.83
N LYS A 5 13.10 0.17 59.19
CA LYS A 5 12.90 -0.39 57.85
C LYS A 5 13.77 0.39 56.87
N SER A 6 14.73 -0.32 56.30
CA SER A 6 15.61 0.13 55.22
C SER A 6 14.82 0.84 54.13
N ASN A 7 15.32 2.00 53.68
CA ASN A 7 14.92 2.68 52.45
C ASN A 7 15.22 1.75 51.27
N LEU A 8 14.31 0.82 51.00
CA LEU A 8 14.36 -0.04 49.83
C LEU A 8 14.08 0.86 48.63
N ASN A 9 15.16 1.26 47.97
CA ASN A 9 15.24 1.77 46.60
C ASN A 9 13.89 1.71 45.86
N LEU A 10 13.17 2.82 45.87
CA LEU A 10 12.09 3.11 44.93
C LEU A 10 12.74 3.33 43.56
N LEU A 11 13.24 2.25 42.94
CA LEU A 11 13.49 2.27 41.51
C LEU A 11 12.11 2.48 40.86
N PRO A 12 11.91 3.55 40.08
CA PRO A 12 10.62 3.76 39.44
C PRO A 12 10.38 2.57 38.50
N GLU A 13 9.30 1.83 38.76
CA GLU A 13 8.80 0.73 37.91
C GLU A 13 8.43 1.20 36.48
N SER A 14 8.57 2.50 36.19
CA SER A 14 8.32 3.13 34.90
C SER A 14 9.51 3.10 33.92
N LEU A 15 10.53 2.27 34.13
CA LEU A 15 11.66 2.16 33.19
C LEU A 15 11.34 1.40 31.90
N PHE A 16 10.19 0.73 31.84
CA PHE A 16 9.65 0.13 30.63
C PHE A 16 8.37 0.88 30.27
N THR A 17 8.50 1.91 29.43
CA THR A 17 7.33 2.44 28.75
C THR A 17 6.97 1.42 27.68
N GLU A 18 5.84 0.71 27.84
CA GLU A 18 5.28 -0.05 26.74
C GLU A 18 5.05 0.90 25.57
N LEU A 19 5.80 0.69 24.50
CA LEU A 19 5.60 1.43 23.27
C LEU A 19 4.21 1.09 22.75
N THR A 20 3.46 2.11 22.33
CA THR A 20 2.24 1.87 21.57
C THR A 20 2.59 1.08 20.29
N ALA A 21 1.62 0.36 19.73
CA ALA A 21 1.83 -0.38 18.48
C ALA A 21 2.43 0.52 17.38
N ASP A 22 1.94 1.75 17.28
CA ASP A 22 2.44 2.75 16.33
C ASP A 22 3.89 3.16 16.62
N GLN A 23 4.26 3.37 17.89
CA GLN A 23 5.64 3.71 18.28
C GLN A 23 6.62 2.56 18.08
N THR A 24 6.16 1.32 18.26
CA THR A 24 6.96 0.11 17.98
C THR A 24 7.19 -0.03 16.48
N GLN A 25 6.17 0.21 15.65
CA GLN A 25 6.26 0.17 14.19
C GLN A 25 7.15 1.27 13.60
N MET A 26 7.15 2.46 14.21
CA MET A 26 8.09 3.52 13.85
C MET A 26 9.55 3.10 14.08
N LEU A 27 9.81 2.27 15.09
CA LEU A 27 11.14 1.71 15.37
C LEU A 27 11.48 0.51 14.48
N GLU A 28 10.48 -0.30 14.08
CA GLU A 28 10.64 -1.45 13.19
C GLU A 28 10.74 -1.10 11.69
N GLY A 29 10.49 0.16 11.32
CA GLY A 29 10.79 0.71 9.99
C GLY A 29 9.61 0.78 9.01
N GLY A 30 8.40 0.41 9.42
CA GLY A 30 7.23 0.37 8.52
C GLY A 30 7.40 -0.62 7.36
N LYS A 31 6.46 -0.56 6.41
CA LYS A 31 6.51 -1.32 5.17
C LYS A 31 6.37 -0.38 4.00
N ARG A 32 7.01 -0.71 2.89
CA ARG A 32 6.90 -0.02 1.62
C ARG A 32 6.43 -0.98 0.54
N VAL A 33 5.49 -0.56 -0.29
CA VAL A 33 5.15 -1.23 -1.54
C VAL A 33 5.63 -0.41 -2.72
N ILE A 34 6.25 -1.08 -3.69
CA ILE A 34 6.74 -0.48 -4.93
C ILE A 34 6.08 -1.22 -6.09
N ILE A 35 5.15 -0.58 -6.79
CA ILE A 35 4.63 -1.12 -8.05
C ILE A 35 5.63 -0.74 -9.14
N SER A 36 6.21 -1.75 -9.78
CA SER A 36 7.28 -1.60 -10.78
C SER A 36 6.77 -1.74 -12.21
N LYS A 37 5.71 -2.51 -12.42
CA LYS A 37 5.20 -2.81 -13.76
C LYS A 37 3.72 -3.13 -13.73
N ILE A 38 3.02 -2.69 -14.78
CA ILE A 38 1.62 -3.01 -14.99
C ILE A 38 1.36 -3.42 -16.43
N THR A 39 0.58 -4.48 -16.61
CA THR A 39 0.15 -4.97 -17.92
C THR A 39 -1.36 -4.97 -17.98
N CYS A 40 -1.91 -4.28 -18.98
CA CYS A 40 -3.34 -4.35 -19.30
C CYS A 40 -3.60 -5.63 -20.09
N ILE A 41 -4.42 -6.52 -19.53
CA ILE A 41 -4.91 -7.71 -20.23
C ILE A 41 -6.21 -7.37 -20.95
N LYS A 42 -7.07 -6.60 -20.28
CA LYS A 42 -8.32 -6.07 -20.82
C LYS A 42 -8.63 -4.72 -20.17
N PRO A 43 -8.92 -3.65 -20.92
CA PRO A 43 -9.39 -2.39 -20.36
C PRO A 43 -10.78 -2.54 -19.75
N GLY A 44 -11.10 -1.68 -18.78
CA GLY A 44 -12.45 -1.55 -18.25
C GLY A 44 -13.40 -0.89 -19.26
N ASP A 45 -12.86 0.02 -20.07
CA ASP A 45 -13.65 0.84 -20.97
C ASP A 45 -14.02 0.21 -22.30
N LEU A 46 -15.17 0.67 -22.81
CA LEU A 46 -15.73 0.24 -24.10
C LEU A 46 -14.97 0.82 -25.29
N ASP A 47 -14.29 1.96 -25.12
CA ASP A 47 -13.45 2.55 -26.17
C ASP A 47 -12.09 1.84 -26.31
N GLY A 48 -11.80 0.89 -25.40
CA GLY A 48 -10.62 0.04 -25.44
C GLY A 48 -9.38 0.63 -24.78
N THR A 49 -9.49 1.76 -24.06
CA THR A 49 -8.37 2.39 -23.34
C THR A 49 -8.79 2.84 -21.95
N ASP A 50 -7.96 2.58 -20.94
CA ASP A 50 -8.13 3.17 -19.61
C ASP A 50 -7.06 4.25 -19.37
N GLU A 51 -7.44 5.37 -18.77
CA GLU A 51 -6.57 6.37 -18.16
C GLU A 51 -6.25 5.97 -16.71
N LEU A 52 -5.29 5.07 -16.56
CA LEU A 52 -5.01 4.38 -15.32
C LEU A 52 -4.23 5.24 -14.29
N PHE A 53 -4.75 5.29 -13.06
CA PHE A 53 -4.03 5.75 -11.88
C PHE A 53 -4.25 4.80 -10.70
N PHE A 54 -3.48 4.98 -9.63
CA PHE A 54 -3.51 4.09 -8.46
C PHE A 54 -4.07 4.81 -7.26
N ARG A 55 -4.76 4.07 -6.39
CA ARG A 55 -5.05 4.49 -5.03
C ARG A 55 -4.50 3.43 -4.09
N ILE A 56 -3.56 3.82 -3.23
CA ILE A 56 -2.95 2.92 -2.25
C ILE A 56 -3.26 3.45 -0.86
N ASN A 57 -3.89 2.63 -0.01
CA ASN A 57 -4.32 3.01 1.34
C ASN A 57 -5.08 4.35 1.38
N GLY A 58 -5.92 4.60 0.37
CA GLY A 58 -6.71 5.83 0.26
C GLY A 58 -6.02 7.01 -0.42
N LYS A 59 -4.72 6.94 -0.71
CA LYS A 59 -3.97 8.01 -1.38
C LYS A 59 -3.91 7.79 -2.89
N ASP A 60 -4.38 8.79 -3.65
CA ASP A 60 -4.28 8.81 -5.11
C ASP A 60 -2.84 9.07 -5.57
N LEU A 61 -2.35 8.27 -6.51
CA LEU A 61 -1.01 8.31 -7.09
C LEU A 61 -1.13 8.28 -8.62
N GLY A 62 -0.65 9.34 -9.27
CA GLY A 62 -0.69 9.48 -10.73
C GLY A 62 -2.03 9.99 -11.30
N ARG A 63 -2.98 10.41 -10.48
CA ARG A 63 -4.31 10.86 -10.95
C ARG A 63 -4.26 12.04 -11.93
N ASN A 64 -3.35 12.99 -11.72
CA ASN A 64 -3.22 14.16 -12.60
C ASN A 64 -2.37 13.90 -13.86
N ASN A 65 -1.79 12.70 -13.97
CA ASN A 65 -1.02 12.28 -15.14
C ASN A 65 -1.21 10.75 -15.31
N PRO A 66 -2.45 10.32 -15.65
CA PRO A 66 -2.78 8.91 -15.71
C PRO A 66 -2.04 8.21 -16.88
N LEU A 67 -1.82 6.92 -16.72
CA LEU A 67 -1.19 6.07 -17.71
C LEU A 67 -2.25 5.62 -18.71
N LYS A 68 -2.03 5.90 -20.00
CA LYS A 68 -2.89 5.33 -21.04
C LYS A 68 -2.58 3.85 -21.25
N MET A 69 -3.58 3.01 -21.03
CA MET A 69 -3.47 1.56 -21.04
C MET A 69 -4.51 0.94 -21.97
N SER A 70 -4.08 0.20 -22.98
CA SER A 70 -4.93 -0.62 -23.84
C SER A 70 -4.52 -2.09 -23.75
N ALA A 71 -5.38 -3.02 -24.20
CA ALA A 71 -5.10 -4.46 -24.10
C ALA A 71 -3.72 -4.83 -24.70
N GLY A 72 -2.94 -5.62 -23.96
CA GLY A 72 -1.58 -6.02 -24.31
C GLY A 72 -0.51 -4.98 -23.99
N THR A 73 -0.89 -3.76 -23.59
CA THR A 73 0.07 -2.72 -23.21
C THR A 73 0.68 -3.02 -21.85
N THR A 74 2.00 -2.90 -21.78
CA THR A 74 2.77 -2.99 -20.55
C THR A 74 3.51 -1.69 -20.31
N ARG A 75 3.47 -1.18 -19.08
CA ARG A 75 4.21 0.01 -18.65
C ARG A 75 5.04 -0.31 -17.41
N ASN A 76 6.28 0.18 -17.42
CA ASN A 76 7.04 0.31 -16.19
C ASN A 76 6.50 1.52 -15.43
N VAL A 77 6.31 1.34 -14.13
CA VAL A 77 5.78 2.35 -13.23
C VAL A 77 6.68 2.45 -12.01
N SER A 78 6.63 3.57 -11.31
CA SER A 78 7.38 3.78 -10.07
C SER A 78 6.45 4.38 -9.04
N VAL A 79 5.44 3.61 -8.69
CA VAL A 79 4.43 4.01 -7.69
C VAL A 79 4.85 3.41 -6.37
N ILE A 80 5.10 4.29 -5.40
CA ILE A 80 5.60 3.93 -4.09
C ILE A 80 4.60 4.40 -3.04
N ALA A 81 4.31 3.54 -2.08
CA ALA A 81 3.54 3.88 -0.91
C ALA A 81 4.13 3.21 0.33
N ASP A 82 4.16 3.94 1.43
CA ASP A 82 4.58 3.44 2.73
C ASP A 82 3.34 3.23 3.61
N THR A 83 3.41 2.26 4.52
CA THR A 83 2.42 2.03 5.57
C THR A 83 3.11 1.60 6.84
N PHE A 84 2.57 2.00 7.99
CA PHE A 84 2.96 1.44 9.29
C PHE A 84 2.05 0.27 9.69
N ASP A 85 0.91 0.12 8.99
CA ASP A 85 -0.03 -0.97 9.23
C ASP A 85 0.55 -2.33 8.81
N THR A 86 0.66 -3.25 9.78
CA THR A 86 1.11 -4.63 9.56
C THR A 86 0.14 -5.46 8.74
N LEU A 87 -1.12 -5.03 8.61
CA LEU A 87 -2.15 -5.66 7.78
C LEU A 87 -1.86 -5.48 6.27
N GLY A 88 -0.99 -4.53 5.91
CA GLY A 88 -0.43 -4.37 4.57
C GLY A 88 -1.02 -3.21 3.77
N PHE A 89 -1.26 -3.43 2.47
CA PHE A 89 -1.67 -2.40 1.53
C PHE A 89 -2.95 -2.78 0.80
N ARG A 90 -3.87 -1.83 0.68
CA ARG A 90 -4.98 -1.89 -0.26
C ARG A 90 -4.60 -1.10 -1.50
N ILE A 91 -4.40 -1.81 -2.61
CA ILE A 91 -4.07 -1.22 -3.92
C ILE A 91 -5.30 -1.29 -4.80
N GLN A 92 -5.75 -0.15 -5.27
CA GLN A 92 -6.86 0.00 -6.21
C GLN A 92 -6.36 0.67 -7.47
N LEU A 93 -6.88 0.23 -8.61
CA LEU A 93 -6.58 0.75 -9.92
C LEU A 93 -7.85 1.44 -10.41
N PHE A 94 -7.71 2.68 -10.83
CA PHE A 94 -8.81 3.49 -11.32
C PHE A 94 -8.51 3.99 -12.71
N ASP A 95 -9.55 4.03 -13.51
CA ASP A 95 -9.60 4.68 -14.80
C ASP A 95 -10.25 6.06 -14.63
N ALA A 96 -9.52 7.11 -15.00
CA ALA A 96 -9.94 8.49 -14.87
C ALA A 96 -10.78 8.91 -16.07
N LYS A 97 -11.92 9.57 -15.82
CA LYS A 97 -12.82 10.05 -16.87
C LYS A 97 -12.60 11.53 -17.16
N ASN A 98 -12.90 11.93 -18.38
CA ASN A 98 -12.82 13.32 -18.83
C ASN A 98 -13.76 14.27 -18.06
N ASP A 99 -14.85 13.74 -17.48
CA ASP A 99 -15.80 14.50 -16.66
C ASP A 99 -15.39 14.61 -15.17
N GLY A 100 -14.20 14.12 -14.81
CA GLY A 100 -13.70 14.05 -13.44
C GLY A 100 -14.18 12.82 -12.65
N GLY A 101 -15.03 11.99 -13.25
CA GLY A 101 -15.42 10.68 -12.73
C GLY A 101 -14.25 9.70 -12.68
N VAL A 102 -14.44 8.61 -11.94
CA VAL A 102 -13.46 7.52 -11.86
C VAL A 102 -14.16 6.16 -11.86
N LEU A 103 -13.60 5.20 -12.58
CA LEU A 103 -14.07 3.82 -12.59
C LEU A 103 -12.99 2.93 -11.97
N MET A 104 -13.31 2.16 -10.94
CA MET A 104 -12.35 1.17 -10.44
C MET A 104 -12.23 0.03 -11.44
N VAL A 105 -11.01 -0.30 -11.87
CA VAL A 105 -10.72 -1.37 -12.86
C VAL A 105 -9.86 -2.49 -12.26
N GLY A 106 -9.37 -2.30 -11.03
CA GLY A 106 -8.66 -3.31 -10.25
C GLY A 106 -8.69 -3.03 -8.75
N ASN A 107 -8.63 -4.08 -7.96
CA ASN A 107 -8.54 -4.02 -6.49
C ASN A 107 -7.76 -5.25 -5.97
N MET A 108 -6.82 -5.04 -5.05
CA MET A 108 -6.06 -6.10 -4.40
C MET A 108 -5.58 -5.70 -3.01
N SER A 109 -5.59 -6.65 -2.08
CA SER A 109 -5.00 -6.52 -0.75
C SER A 109 -3.66 -7.23 -0.71
N VAL A 110 -2.58 -6.50 -0.48
CA VAL A 110 -1.21 -6.98 -0.40
C VAL A 110 -0.82 -7.08 1.07
N SER A 111 -0.29 -8.21 1.51
CA SER A 111 0.25 -8.33 2.88
C SER A 111 1.56 -7.55 3.01
N GLY A 112 1.92 -7.15 4.24
CA GLY A 112 3.23 -6.55 4.54
C GLY A 112 4.43 -7.51 4.44
N ILE A 113 4.27 -8.66 3.78
CA ILE A 113 5.32 -9.68 3.63
C ILE A 113 6.28 -9.23 2.54
N SER A 114 7.56 -9.11 2.88
CA SER A 114 8.58 -8.65 1.95
C SER A 114 8.80 -9.65 0.81
N GLY A 115 9.05 -9.15 -0.39
CA GLY A 115 9.30 -9.96 -1.58
C GLY A 115 8.80 -9.31 -2.86
N ASP A 116 9.03 -9.99 -3.99
CA ASP A 116 8.57 -9.59 -5.32
C ASP A 116 7.39 -10.45 -5.74
N PHE A 117 6.37 -9.82 -6.30
CA PHE A 117 5.10 -10.47 -6.60
C PHE A 117 4.56 -10.01 -7.95
N LEU A 118 3.91 -10.96 -8.63
CA LEU A 118 3.04 -10.70 -9.76
C LEU A 118 1.62 -11.10 -9.38
N ARG A 119 0.65 -10.19 -9.52
CA ARG A 119 -0.74 -10.48 -9.20
C ARG A 119 -1.69 -9.95 -10.25
N ARG A 120 -2.62 -10.80 -10.66
CA ARG A 120 -3.77 -10.41 -11.47
C ARG A 120 -4.86 -9.79 -10.61
N THR A 121 -5.40 -8.66 -11.03
CA THR A 121 -6.59 -8.04 -10.47
C THR A 121 -7.64 -7.80 -11.55
N LYS A 122 -8.91 -7.82 -11.15
CA LYS A 122 -10.06 -7.63 -12.03
C LYS A 122 -11.15 -6.85 -11.30
N PHE A 123 -11.65 -5.80 -11.93
CA PHE A 123 -12.82 -5.07 -11.46
C PHE A 123 -13.52 -4.35 -12.63
N SER A 124 -14.84 -4.22 -12.58
CA SER A 124 -15.68 -3.51 -13.59
C SER A 124 -15.26 -3.71 -15.06
N GLY A 125 -14.93 -4.94 -15.44
CA GLY A 125 -14.53 -5.29 -16.81
C GLY A 125 -13.02 -5.24 -17.09
N GLY A 126 -12.27 -4.43 -16.33
CA GLY A 126 -10.81 -4.32 -16.43
C GLY A 126 -10.10 -5.53 -15.84
N VAL A 127 -8.98 -5.92 -16.45
CA VAL A 127 -8.11 -7.01 -16.04
C VAL A 127 -6.65 -6.60 -16.20
N TYR A 128 -5.92 -6.59 -15.10
CA TYR A 128 -4.54 -6.12 -15.04
C TYR A 128 -3.64 -7.09 -14.31
N ASP A 129 -2.43 -7.27 -14.81
CA ASP A 129 -1.34 -7.89 -14.08
C ASP A 129 -0.45 -6.81 -13.48
N VAL A 130 -0.26 -6.86 -12.16
CA VAL A 130 0.49 -5.88 -11.37
C VAL A 130 1.73 -6.57 -10.82
N THR A 131 2.92 -6.08 -11.19
CA THR A 131 4.19 -6.49 -10.60
C THR A 131 4.58 -5.47 -9.53
N TYR A 132 4.83 -5.95 -8.32
CA TYR A 132 5.16 -5.10 -7.19
C TYR A 132 6.12 -5.80 -6.24
N SER A 133 6.82 -5.02 -5.43
CA SER A 133 7.61 -5.52 -4.32
C SER A 133 7.16 -4.92 -3.01
N VAL A 134 7.34 -5.66 -1.92
CA VAL A 134 7.18 -5.16 -0.57
C VAL A 134 8.54 -5.21 0.12
N THR A 135 8.92 -4.11 0.75
CA THR A 135 10.14 -3.99 1.56
C THR A 135 9.80 -3.44 2.94
N ASN A 136 10.78 -3.47 3.84
CA ASN A 136 10.77 -2.59 4.99
C ASN A 136 11.16 -1.18 4.52
#